data_AF-A0A933T3B3-F1
#
_entry.id   AF-A0A933T3B3-F1
#
_cell.length_a   1.000
_cell.length_b   1.000
_cell.length_c   1.000
_cell.angle_alpha   90.00
_cell.angle_beta   90.00
_cell.angle_gamma   90.00
#
_symmetry.space_group_name_H-M   'P 1'
#
loop_
_entity.id
_entity.type
_entity.pdbx_description
1 polymer ?
#
loop_
_entity_poly.entity_id
_entity_poly.type
_entity_poly.pdbx_seq_one_letter_code
_entity_poly.pdbx_strand_id
1 'polypeptide(L)'
;KGGEKIKVYIKGNKPFYAKVVYKDAGGSLIQLLPNPYRQENYFNGGVVYEVPSGNDKFELEVSPPFGSEDIVVYSSTAQLGALNVEAQGGVFEIKTRPKDIGIQSRGVKIVSSSEKKSAASEFFEEKVVVKTGK
;
A
#
# COMPACT_ATOMS: atom_id res chain seq x y z
N LYS A 1 -15.81 -15.76 -2.69
CA LYS A 1 -16.49 -16.10 -3.97
C LYS A 1 -16.57 -14.87 -4.88
N GLY A 2 -16.85 -15.05 -6.16
CA GLY A 2 -17.01 -13.92 -7.09
C GLY A 2 -18.14 -12.97 -6.64
N GLY A 3 -17.93 -11.66 -6.81
CA GLY A 3 -18.86 -10.61 -6.38
C GLY A 3 -18.79 -10.25 -4.89
N GLU A 4 -17.98 -10.94 -4.08
CA GLU A 4 -17.75 -10.54 -2.69
C GLU A 4 -16.93 -9.26 -2.61
N LYS A 5 -17.26 -8.41 -1.64
CA LYS A 5 -16.52 -7.18 -1.37
C LYS A 5 -15.39 -7.44 -0.37
N ILE A 6 -14.21 -6.88 -0.65
CA ILE A 6 -13.07 -6.91 0.25
C ILE A 6 -12.99 -5.57 0.98
N LYS A 7 -12.77 -5.63 2.29
CA LYS A 7 -12.41 -4.49 3.13
C LYS A 7 -11.12 -4.79 3.85
N VAL A 8 -10.22 -3.82 3.85
CA VAL A 8 -8.92 -3.89 4.52
C VAL A 8 -8.98 -2.99 5.76
N TYR A 9 -8.61 -3.55 6.91
CA TYR A 9 -8.51 -2.82 8.17
C TYR A 9 -7.05 -2.65 8.55
N ILE A 10 -6.63 -1.41 8.78
CA ILE A 10 -5.24 -1.06 9.08
C ILE A 10 -5.19 -0.36 10.43
N LYS A 11 -4.28 -0.81 11.30
CA LYS A 11 -4.02 -0.20 12.61
C LYS A 11 -2.53 -0.25 12.93
N GLY A 12 -1.95 0.91 13.22
CA GLY A 12 -0.60 1.02 13.79
C GLY A 12 -0.64 1.30 15.29
N ASN A 13 0.44 1.00 16.00
CA ASN A 13 0.61 1.37 17.42
C ASN A 13 1.22 2.77 17.61
N LYS A 14 1.84 3.33 16.57
CA LYS A 14 2.40 4.70 16.50
C LYS A 14 1.79 5.41 15.30
N PRO A 15 1.84 6.75 15.21
CA PRO A 15 1.53 7.46 13.97
C PRO A 15 2.52 7.09 12.86
N PHE A 16 2.02 6.91 11.63
CA PHE A 16 2.80 6.36 10.53
C PHE A 16 2.27 6.81 9.17
N TYR A 17 3.14 6.78 8.16
CA TYR A 17 2.79 6.84 6.76
C TYR A 17 2.59 5.42 6.23
N ALA A 18 1.59 5.19 5.37
CA ALA A 18 1.40 3.89 4.74
C ALA A 18 1.03 3.97 3.25
N LYS A 19 1.50 2.96 2.52
CA LYS A 19 1.11 2.66 1.14
C LYS A 19 0.51 1.28 1.10
N VAL A 20 -0.71 1.17 0.57
CA VAL A 20 -1.45 -0.08 0.48
C VAL A 20 -1.43 -0.53 -0.96
N VAL A 21 -0.83 -1.69 -1.19
CA VAL A 21 -0.66 -2.28 -2.51
C VAL A 21 -1.44 -3.59 -2.56
N TYR A 22 -2.24 -3.75 -3.59
CA TYR A 22 -2.94 -4.98 -3.92
C TYR A 22 -2.24 -5.63 -5.13
N LYS A 23 -2.05 -6.94 -5.05
CA LYS A 23 -1.59 -7.77 -6.15
C LYS A 23 -2.69 -8.76 -6.50
N ASP A 24 -3.20 -8.67 -7.72
CA ASP A 24 -4.22 -9.62 -8.18
C ASP A 24 -3.63 -11.01 -8.44
N ALA A 25 -4.49 -12.00 -8.69
CA ALA A 25 -4.06 -13.37 -8.99
C ALA A 25 -3.32 -13.50 -10.33
N GLY A 26 -3.47 -12.52 -11.24
CA GLY A 26 -2.72 -12.42 -12.50
C GLY A 26 -1.33 -11.81 -12.34
N GLY A 27 -1.03 -11.22 -11.18
CA GLY A 27 0.22 -10.56 -10.87
C GLY A 27 0.25 -9.05 -11.11
N SER A 28 -0.85 -8.43 -11.51
CA SER A 28 -0.95 -6.97 -11.64
C SER A 28 -0.85 -6.31 -10.27
N LEU A 29 -0.19 -5.16 -10.22
CA LEU A 29 0.06 -4.43 -8.98
C LEU A 29 -0.67 -3.11 -8.99
N ILE A 30 -1.50 -2.89 -7.97
CA ILE A 30 -2.39 -1.75 -7.86
C ILE A 30 -2.11 -1.07 -6.52
N GLN A 31 -1.84 0.23 -6.53
CA GLN A 31 -1.77 1.04 -5.32
C GLN A 31 -3.17 1.53 -4.97
N LEU A 32 -3.74 0.96 -3.90
CA LEU A 32 -5.03 1.37 -3.35
C LEU A 32 -4.91 2.68 -2.57
N LEU A 33 -3.77 2.88 -1.89
CA LEU A 33 -3.46 4.10 -1.16
C LEU A 33 -1.98 4.45 -1.20
N PRO A 34 -1.62 5.75 -1.30
CA PRO A 34 -2.52 6.83 -1.72
C PRO A 34 -3.08 6.58 -3.13
N ASN A 35 -4.18 7.20 -3.49
CA ASN A 35 -4.83 7.06 -4.81
C ASN A 35 -5.22 8.45 -5.37
N PRO A 36 -5.67 8.56 -6.63
CA PRO A 36 -6.04 9.85 -7.23
C PRO A 36 -7.02 10.71 -6.40
N TYR A 37 -7.86 10.10 -5.57
CA TYR A 37 -8.89 10.77 -4.78
C TYR A 37 -8.52 10.99 -3.31
N ARG A 38 -7.59 10.18 -2.77
CA ARG A 38 -7.07 10.29 -1.41
C ARG A 38 -5.56 10.21 -1.43
N GLN A 39 -4.93 11.38 -1.37
CA GLN A 39 -3.48 11.53 -1.33
C GLN A 39 -2.94 11.41 0.10
N GLU A 40 -3.79 11.63 1.11
CA GLU A 40 -3.43 11.45 2.50
C GLU A 40 -3.03 10.00 2.76
N ASN A 41 -1.79 9.84 3.19
CA ASN A 41 -1.20 8.55 3.50
C ASN A 41 -0.65 8.51 4.94
N TYR A 42 -1.03 9.48 5.78
CA TYR A 42 -0.68 9.54 7.20
C TYR A 42 -1.83 9.01 8.07
N PHE A 43 -1.48 8.19 9.04
CA PHE A 43 -2.41 7.47 9.90
C PHE A 43 -2.01 7.66 11.36
N ASN A 44 -3.00 7.89 12.22
CA ASN A 44 -2.77 8.01 13.65
C ASN A 44 -2.59 6.63 14.30
N GLY A 45 -1.70 6.55 15.29
CA GLY A 45 -1.55 5.35 16.10
C GLY A 45 -2.82 5.06 16.91
N GLY A 46 -3.13 3.78 17.10
CA GLY A 46 -4.27 3.32 17.89
C GLY A 46 -5.63 3.35 17.18
N VAL A 47 -5.73 4.00 16.03
CA VAL A 47 -6.97 4.11 15.23
C VAL A 47 -7.03 3.02 14.17
N VAL A 48 -8.21 2.43 13.98
CA VAL A 48 -8.48 1.47 12.89
C VAL A 48 -9.02 2.23 11.69
N TYR A 49 -8.35 2.10 10.55
CA TYR A 49 -8.74 2.68 9.27
C TYR A 49 -9.25 1.59 8.33
N GLU A 50 -10.36 1.87 7.65
CA GLU A 50 -10.95 0.99 6.62
C GLU A 50 -10.50 1.44 5.21
N VAL A 51 -10.27 0.47 4.31
CA VAL A 51 -9.91 0.70 2.92
C VAL A 51 -10.65 -0.31 2.03
N PRO A 52 -11.46 0.12 1.04
CA PRO A 52 -11.86 1.51 0.79
C PRO A 52 -12.73 2.09 1.93
N SER A 53 -12.71 3.41 2.09
CA SER A 53 -13.55 4.17 3.02
C SER A 53 -14.48 5.13 2.26
N GLY A 54 -15.40 5.83 2.93
CA GLY A 54 -16.39 6.69 2.28
C GLY A 54 -15.84 7.81 1.37
N ASN A 55 -14.56 8.18 1.49
CA ASN A 55 -13.89 9.15 0.62
C ASN A 55 -13.23 8.51 -0.62
N ASP A 56 -13.07 7.19 -0.63
CA ASP A 56 -12.42 6.46 -1.70
C ASP A 56 -13.43 6.17 -2.83
N LYS A 57 -13.08 6.51 -4.08
CA LYS A 57 -13.93 6.27 -5.26
C LYS A 57 -13.63 4.93 -5.95
N PHE A 58 -13.40 3.90 -5.16
CA PHE A 58 -13.23 2.54 -5.65
C PHE A 58 -13.83 1.54 -4.67
N GLU A 59 -14.22 0.38 -5.19
CA GLU A 59 -14.60 -0.78 -4.39
C GLU A 59 -13.67 -1.94 -4.74
N LEU A 60 -13.35 -2.79 -3.76
CA LEU A 60 -12.66 -4.05 -4.03
C LEU A 60 -13.71 -5.14 -4.14
N GLU A 61 -13.95 -5.61 -5.36
CA GLU A 61 -14.83 -6.74 -5.63
C GLU A 61 -14.02 -7.90 -6.19
N VAL A 62 -14.24 -9.09 -5.64
CA VAL A 62 -13.60 -10.32 -6.10
C VAL A 62 -14.10 -10.67 -7.50
N SER A 63 -13.21 -10.61 -8.48
CA SER A 63 -13.48 -10.95 -9.88
C SER A 63 -12.41 -11.90 -10.44
N PRO A 64 -12.68 -12.59 -11.56
CA PRO A 64 -11.67 -13.41 -12.23
C PRO A 64 -10.46 -12.57 -12.70
N PRO A 65 -9.23 -13.15 -12.76
CA PRO A 65 -8.90 -14.53 -12.44
C PRO A 65 -8.90 -14.79 -10.92
N PHE A 66 -9.46 -15.93 -10.51
CA PHE A 66 -9.42 -16.33 -9.11
C PHE A 66 -8.08 -17.00 -8.77
N GLY A 67 -7.62 -16.83 -7.53
CA GLY A 67 -6.40 -17.46 -7.08
C GLY A 67 -5.88 -16.92 -5.76
N SER A 68 -4.56 -16.77 -5.69
CA SER A 68 -3.86 -16.18 -4.54
C SER A 68 -3.56 -14.72 -4.85
N GLU A 69 -4.18 -13.84 -4.09
CA GLU A 69 -4.01 -12.40 -4.17
C GLU A 69 -3.26 -11.91 -2.93
N ASP A 70 -2.54 -10.80 -3.04
CA ASP A 70 -1.77 -10.24 -1.93
C ASP A 70 -2.24 -8.81 -1.62
N ILE A 71 -2.40 -8.49 -0.34
CA ILE A 71 -2.45 -7.11 0.15
C ILE A 71 -1.17 -6.87 0.94
N VAL A 72 -0.37 -5.91 0.48
CA VAL A 72 0.90 -5.51 1.10
C VAL A 72 0.78 -4.09 1.62
N VAL A 73 1.11 -3.87 2.88
CA VAL A 73 1.19 -2.55 3.50
C VAL A 73 2.65 -2.22 3.75
N TYR A 74 3.15 -1.19 3.08
CA TYR A 74 4.45 -0.59 3.37
C TYR A 74 4.21 0.59 4.29
N SER A 75 4.84 0.60 5.47
CA SER A 75 4.62 1.63 6.47
C SER A 75 5.94 2.15 7.07
N SER A 76 5.93 3.41 7.48
CA SER A 76 7.11 4.08 8.04
C SER A 76 6.71 5.21 8.98
N THR A 77 7.53 5.49 10.00
CA THR A 77 7.37 6.70 10.83
C THR A 77 7.80 7.98 10.10
N ALA A 78 8.46 7.85 8.94
CA ALA A 78 8.81 8.94 8.03
C ALA A 78 8.09 8.78 6.68
N GLN A 79 8.12 9.83 5.85
CA GLN A 79 7.49 9.77 4.52
C GLN A 79 8.08 8.63 3.67
N LEU A 80 7.18 7.91 2.99
CA LEU A 80 7.56 6.83 2.09
C LEU A 80 8.09 7.37 0.77
N GLY A 81 8.99 6.62 0.14
CA GLY A 81 9.47 6.96 -1.19
C GLY A 81 8.40 6.77 -2.28
N ALA A 82 8.58 7.48 -3.38
CA ALA A 82 7.70 7.43 -4.53
C ALA A 82 7.86 6.12 -5.31
N LEU A 83 6.77 5.65 -5.92
CA LEU A 83 6.78 4.60 -6.93
C LEU A 83 6.43 5.23 -8.28
N ASN A 84 6.88 4.59 -9.35
CA ASN A 84 6.35 4.89 -10.67
C ASN A 84 4.94 4.29 -10.78
N VAL A 85 3.95 5.16 -11.00
CA VAL A 85 2.54 4.81 -10.99
C VAL A 85 1.80 5.55 -12.09
N GLU A 86 0.73 4.94 -12.60
CA GLU A 86 -0.17 5.54 -13.59
C GLU A 86 -1.61 5.50 -13.08
N ALA A 87 -2.38 6.57 -13.29
CA ALA A 87 -3.77 6.62 -12.85
C ALA A 87 -4.63 5.67 -13.68
N GLN A 88 -5.37 4.79 -12.99
CA GLN A 88 -6.32 3.87 -13.60
C GLN A 88 -7.65 3.97 -12.85
N GLY A 89 -8.45 4.98 -13.23
CA GLY A 89 -9.73 5.27 -12.58
C GLY A 89 -9.57 5.67 -11.11
N GLY A 90 -10.15 4.88 -10.20
CA GLY A 90 -10.18 5.08 -8.75
C GLY A 90 -8.84 4.90 -8.03
N VAL A 91 -7.86 4.28 -8.68
CA VAL A 91 -6.62 3.78 -8.09
C VAL A 91 -5.43 4.07 -9.01
N PHE A 92 -4.23 3.73 -8.57
CA PHE A 92 -3.06 3.74 -9.43
C PHE A 92 -2.61 2.32 -9.80
N GLU A 93 -2.22 2.11 -11.04
CA GLU A 93 -1.44 0.95 -11.46
C GLU A 93 0.05 1.19 -11.17
N ILE A 94 0.74 0.21 -10.59
CA ILE A 94 2.16 0.32 -10.25
C ILE A 94 3.00 -0.17 -11.42
N LYS A 95 3.83 0.73 -11.98
CA LYS A 95 4.81 0.43 -13.02
C LYS A 95 6.20 0.09 -12.47
N THR A 96 6.47 0.42 -11.20
CA THR A 96 7.68 -0.04 -10.52
C THR A 96 7.74 -1.57 -10.51
N ARG A 97 8.92 -2.13 -10.83
CA ARG A 97 9.13 -3.58 -10.82
C ARG A 97 8.85 -4.16 -9.43
N PRO A 98 8.19 -5.33 -9.30
CA PRO A 98 7.79 -5.89 -8.00
C PRO A 98 8.92 -5.94 -6.96
N LYS A 99 10.12 -6.36 -7.37
CA LYS A 99 11.31 -6.49 -6.51
C LYS A 99 11.83 -5.15 -5.96
N ASP A 100 11.50 -4.03 -6.60
CA ASP A 100 11.99 -2.71 -6.22
C ASP A 100 10.99 -1.95 -5.33
N ILE A 101 9.75 -2.43 -5.20
CA ILE A 101 8.69 -1.69 -4.50
C ILE A 101 9.03 -1.47 -3.03
N GLY A 102 9.51 -2.50 -2.33
CA GLY A 102 9.95 -2.37 -0.94
C GLY A 102 11.13 -1.41 -0.81
N ILE A 103 12.13 -1.51 -1.70
CA ILE A 103 13.32 -0.67 -1.69
C ILE A 103 12.95 0.81 -1.92
N GLN A 104 12.16 1.09 -2.95
CA GLN A 104 11.73 2.45 -3.27
C GLN A 104 10.79 3.00 -2.18
N SER A 105 9.89 2.18 -1.63
CA SER A 105 8.97 2.62 -0.57
C SER A 105 9.69 2.98 0.73
N ARG A 106 10.79 2.30 1.06
CA ARG A 106 11.64 2.66 2.22
C ARG A 106 12.26 4.06 2.09
N GLY A 107 12.35 4.61 0.89
CA GLY A 107 12.88 5.97 0.66
C GLY A 107 14.34 6.14 1.10
N VAL A 108 15.13 5.06 1.17
CA VAL A 108 16.51 5.11 1.65
C VAL A 108 17.37 5.83 0.61
N LYS A 109 17.83 7.03 0.95
CA LYS A 109 18.88 7.73 0.21
C LYS A 109 20.24 7.38 0.83
N ILE A 110 21.15 6.82 0.04
CA ILE A 110 22.53 6.61 0.48
C ILE A 110 23.21 7.98 0.48
N VAL A 111 23.55 8.48 1.67
CA VAL A 111 24.31 9.73 1.87
C VAL A 111 25.66 9.42 2.50
N SER A 112 26.68 10.25 2.24
CA SER A 112 28.00 10.08 2.83
C SER A 112 27.97 10.35 4.33
N SER A 113 28.79 9.62 5.10
CA SER A 113 28.84 9.68 6.57
C SER A 113 29.23 11.06 7.16
N SER A 114 29.54 12.04 6.31
CA SER A 114 29.87 13.43 6.69
C SER A 114 28.64 14.31 6.93
N GLU A 115 27.44 13.87 6.57
CA GLU A 115 26.19 14.63 6.80
C GLU A 115 25.59 14.34 8.19
N LYS A 116 24.95 15.35 8.81
CA LYS A 116 24.35 15.26 10.16
C LYS A 116 23.41 14.05 10.26
N LYS A 117 23.56 13.26 11.32
CA LYS A 117 22.67 12.13 11.64
C LYS A 117 21.23 12.61 11.81
N SER A 118 20.38 12.31 10.82
CA SER A 118 18.93 12.40 10.99
C SER A 118 18.43 11.31 11.94
N ALA A 119 17.30 11.57 12.62
CA ALA A 119 16.65 10.58 13.46
C ALA A 119 16.35 9.29 12.68
N ALA A 120 16.58 8.13 13.31
CA ALA A 120 16.28 6.85 12.69
C ALA A 120 14.76 6.73 12.45
N SER A 121 14.36 6.34 11.24
CA SER A 121 12.96 6.00 10.93
C SER A 121 12.74 4.51 11.08
N GLU A 122 11.60 4.13 11.63
CA GLU A 122 11.11 2.76 11.64
C GLU A 122 10.40 2.47 10.31
N PHE A 123 10.55 1.26 9.78
CA PHE A 123 9.89 0.81 8.55
C PHE A 123 9.40 -0.62 8.72
N PHE A 124 8.19 -0.89 8.24
CA PHE A 124 7.57 -2.21 8.27
C PHE A 124 6.89 -2.53 6.93
N GLU A 125 6.95 -3.81 6.57
CA GLU A 125 6.29 -4.38 5.39
C GLU A 125 5.48 -5.59 5.86
N GLU A 126 4.16 -5.51 5.73
CA GLU A 126 3.24 -6.57 6.15
C GLU A 126 2.47 -7.08 4.93
N LYS A 127 2.32 -8.41 4.83
CA LYS A 127 1.69 -9.08 3.69
C LYS A 127 0.58 -10.01 4.16
N VAL A 128 -0.62 -9.79 3.65
CA VAL A 128 -1.78 -10.67 3.85
C VAL A 128 -2.14 -11.33 2.53
N VAL A 129 -2.36 -12.65 2.56
CA VAL A 129 -2.76 -13.43 1.38
C VAL A 129 -4.28 -13.64 1.41
N VAL A 130 -4.95 -13.29 0.33
CA VAL A 130 -6.38 -13.52 0.11
C VAL A 130 -6.55 -14.66 -0.91
N LYS A 131 -7.43 -15.62 -0.62
CA LYS A 131 -7.73 -16.73 -1.53
C LYS A 131 -9.11 -16.55 -2.12
N THR A 132 -9.20 -16.38 -3.43
CA THR A 132 -10.44 -16.16 -4.16
C THR A 132 -10.86 -17.42 -4.95
N GLY A 133 -12.15 -17.55 -5.27
CA GLY A 133 -12.69 -18.66 -6.08
C GLY A 133 -12.87 -20.03 -5.41
N LYS A 134 -12.80 -20.13 -4.08
CA LYS A 134 -13.23 -21.34 -3.34
C LYS A 134 -14.73 -21.37 -3.08
#